data_AF-A0A2E7QGY9-F1
#
_entry.id   AF-A0A2E7QGY9-F1
#
_cell.length_a   1.000
_cell.length_b   1.000
_cell.length_c   1.000
_cell.angle_alpha   90.00
_cell.angle_beta   90.00
_cell.angle_gamma   90.00
#
_symmetry.space_group_name_H-M   'P 1'
#
loop_
_entity.id
_entity.type
_entity.pdbx_description
1 polymer ?
#
loop_
_entity_poly.entity_id
_entity_poly.type
_entity_poly.pdbx_seq_one_letter_code
_entity_poly.pdbx_strand_id
1 'polypeptide(L)'
;MKTKNKFQLCWRCILAISLLLVAACERPGDEIDIPTGPVSTVEYLVEQGWVSYEDGDYSDSKSQFTSAINRDVFYKEAYLGLGWTLNRLSDFNGAIPRFDLLLTLATESDSALELLSYAGKTLSYAGMSSDSLSCLEAENFLEGAEVDYVFEHDDRITTTNLKKLLLNGYWNYQDFYSVQNTIINHFEADWFDNLVITDENLSDVEDISASISVETEVDTSVSPYDTTIISASIELPAGYNLLEVTGISDTLSVTYIVEKFVHGGSTIFIDVDAVTNTAPLLDDLAQPVEVDFIHAADYGEYLNTLMEKVQGLY
;
A
#
# COMPACT_ATOMS: atom_id res chain seq x y z
N MET A 1 -8.22 -66.11 -54.88
CA MET A 1 -8.05 -67.17 -53.85
C MET A 1 -7.41 -66.53 -52.62
N LYS A 2 -8.02 -66.71 -51.45
CA LYS A 2 -7.66 -66.02 -50.18
C LYS A 2 -6.29 -66.44 -49.64
N THR A 3 -5.41 -65.49 -49.34
CA THR A 3 -4.33 -65.65 -48.35
C THR A 3 -4.70 -64.87 -47.10
N LYS A 4 -5.17 -65.57 -46.06
CA LYS A 4 -5.36 -65.00 -44.72
C LYS A 4 -3.99 -64.97 -44.02
N ASN A 5 -3.45 -63.78 -43.79
CA ASN A 5 -2.40 -63.57 -42.80
C ASN A 5 -2.97 -63.90 -41.42
N LYS A 6 -2.62 -65.04 -40.84
CA LYS A 6 -2.91 -65.34 -39.44
C LYS A 6 -1.75 -64.80 -38.61
N PHE A 7 -1.96 -63.64 -38.01
CA PHE A 7 -1.14 -63.11 -36.95
C PHE A 7 -1.27 -64.04 -35.74
N GLN A 8 -0.39 -65.05 -35.63
CA GLN A 8 -0.31 -65.90 -34.45
C GLN A 8 0.40 -65.13 -33.35
N LEU A 9 -0.39 -64.38 -32.58
CA LEU A 9 0.06 -63.74 -31.35
C LEU A 9 0.37 -64.85 -30.34
N CYS A 10 1.66 -65.12 -30.13
CA CYS A 10 2.14 -66.20 -29.27
C CYS A 10 1.67 -65.94 -27.83
N TRP A 11 1.13 -66.96 -27.16
CA TRP A 11 0.64 -66.90 -25.77
C TRP A 11 1.66 -66.29 -24.79
N ARG A 12 2.96 -66.45 -25.07
CA ARG A 12 4.05 -65.83 -24.31
C ARG A 12 4.09 -64.30 -24.45
N CYS A 13 3.72 -63.76 -25.61
CA CYS A 13 3.59 -62.32 -25.84
C CYS A 13 2.36 -61.75 -25.13
N ILE A 14 1.26 -62.51 -25.05
CA ILE A 14 0.06 -62.09 -24.30
C ILE A 14 0.36 -62.02 -22.80
N LEU A 15 1.05 -63.03 -22.24
CA LEU A 15 1.49 -63.02 -20.85
C LEU A 15 2.48 -61.88 -20.53
N ALA A 16 3.41 -61.59 -21.46
CA ALA A 16 4.35 -60.50 -21.30
C ALA A 16 3.68 -59.11 -21.35
N ILE A 17 2.70 -58.92 -22.25
CA ILE A 17 1.92 -57.68 -22.36
C ILE A 17 1.02 -57.50 -21.14
N SER A 18 0.44 -58.57 -20.59
CA SER A 18 -0.32 -58.49 -19.34
C SER A 18 0.56 -58.18 -18.12
N LEU A 19 1.81 -58.66 -18.07
CA LEU A 19 2.74 -58.31 -16.99
C LEU A 19 3.17 -56.83 -17.07
N LEU A 20 3.38 -56.32 -18.29
CA LEU A 20 3.72 -54.93 -18.55
C LEU A 20 2.55 -53.96 -18.28
N LEU A 21 1.30 -54.38 -18.51
CA LEU A 21 0.10 -53.61 -18.16
C LEU A 21 -0.15 -53.54 -16.65
N VAL A 22 0.23 -54.57 -15.88
CA VAL A 22 0.14 -54.55 -14.41
C VAL A 22 1.19 -53.64 -13.80
N ALA A 23 2.42 -53.61 -14.34
CA ALA A 23 3.48 -52.71 -13.88
C ALA A 23 3.25 -51.23 -14.30
N ALA A 24 2.44 -50.98 -15.32
CA ALA A 24 2.04 -49.62 -15.73
C ALA A 24 0.81 -49.07 -14.97
N CYS A 25 0.23 -49.87 -14.07
CA CYS A 25 -0.86 -49.46 -13.17
C CYS A 25 -0.39 -49.14 -11.74
N GLU A 26 0.91 -49.19 -11.45
CA GLU A 26 1.43 -48.42 -10.33
C GLU A 26 1.52 -46.97 -10.78
N ARG A 27 0.40 -46.25 -10.59
CA ARG A 27 0.47 -44.82 -10.32
C ARG A 27 1.53 -44.66 -9.22
N PRO A 28 2.54 -43.78 -9.36
CA PRO A 28 3.22 -43.28 -8.18
C PRO A 28 2.08 -42.85 -7.27
N GLY A 29 2.02 -43.40 -6.07
CA GLY A 29 1.03 -42.98 -5.10
C GLY A 29 1.22 -41.48 -4.93
N ASP A 30 0.38 -40.70 -5.60
CA ASP A 30 -0.12 -39.47 -5.03
C ASP A 30 -0.73 -39.96 -3.73
N GLU A 31 0.08 -39.93 -2.68
CA GLU A 31 -0.38 -39.98 -1.32
C GLU A 31 -1.32 -38.78 -1.26
N ILE A 32 -2.59 -39.03 -1.56
CA ILE A 32 -3.64 -38.13 -1.15
C ILE A 32 -3.50 -38.22 0.36
N ASP A 33 -2.78 -37.25 0.91
CA ASP A 33 -2.70 -36.97 2.32
C ASP A 33 -4.11 -36.55 2.74
N ILE A 34 -5.01 -37.53 2.81
CA ILE A 34 -6.29 -37.41 3.47
C ILE A 34 -5.89 -37.41 4.93
N PRO A 35 -5.96 -36.27 5.64
CA PRO A 35 -5.50 -36.20 7.01
C PRO A 35 -6.34 -37.20 7.81
N THR A 36 -5.71 -38.30 8.23
CA THR A 36 -6.34 -39.35 9.05
C THR A 36 -6.32 -39.00 10.54
N GLY A 37 -5.77 -37.83 10.87
CA GLY A 37 -5.92 -37.19 12.17
C GLY A 37 -7.34 -36.64 12.39
N PRO A 38 -7.67 -36.20 13.61
CA PRO A 38 -8.89 -35.45 13.85
C PRO A 38 -8.96 -34.27 12.86
N VAL A 39 -10.16 -34.00 12.32
CA VAL A 39 -10.37 -32.84 11.45
C VAL A 39 -9.92 -31.60 12.21
N SER A 40 -8.80 -31.02 11.81
CA SER A 40 -8.33 -29.76 12.37
C SER A 40 -9.34 -28.69 11.97
N THR A 41 -10.02 -28.12 12.95
CA THR A 41 -10.96 -27.02 12.71
C THR A 41 -10.22 -25.79 12.21
N VAL A 42 -10.93 -24.82 11.64
CA VAL A 42 -10.32 -23.59 11.15
C VAL A 42 -9.67 -22.83 12.32
N GLU A 43 -10.36 -22.76 13.45
CA GLU A 43 -9.90 -22.14 14.69
C GLU A 43 -8.59 -22.79 15.18
N TYR A 44 -8.52 -24.13 15.17
CA TYR A 44 -7.30 -24.83 15.57
C TYR A 44 -6.12 -24.48 14.67
N LEU A 45 -6.33 -24.38 13.36
CA LEU A 45 -5.26 -24.03 12.42
C LEU A 45 -4.81 -22.59 12.58
N VAL A 46 -5.75 -21.67 12.86
CA VAL A 46 -5.42 -20.27 13.15
C VAL A 46 -4.63 -20.18 14.45
N GLU A 47 -5.06 -20.87 15.51
CA GLU A 47 -4.34 -20.95 16.78
C GLU A 47 -2.92 -21.50 16.58
N GLN A 48 -2.75 -22.61 15.83
CA GLN A 48 -1.42 -23.13 15.52
C GLN A 48 -0.60 -22.17 14.66
N GLY A 49 -1.24 -21.46 13.72
CA GLY A 49 -0.57 -20.43 12.92
C GLY A 49 0.01 -19.31 13.76
N TRP A 50 -0.73 -18.86 14.78
CA TRP A 50 -0.26 -17.86 15.73
C TRP A 50 0.80 -18.39 16.68
N VAL A 51 0.67 -19.61 17.21
CA VAL A 51 1.72 -20.26 18.00
C VAL A 51 3.03 -20.30 17.21
N SER A 52 3.00 -20.76 15.95
CA SER A 52 4.19 -20.80 15.10
C SER A 52 4.71 -19.40 14.76
N TYR A 53 3.84 -18.40 14.63
CA TYR A 53 4.23 -17.00 14.41
C TYR A 53 4.99 -16.44 15.63
N GLU A 54 4.47 -16.67 16.84
CA GLU A 54 5.05 -16.24 18.11
C GLU A 54 6.39 -16.94 18.39
N ASP A 55 6.50 -18.22 18.02
CA ASP A 55 7.74 -19.01 18.08
C ASP A 55 8.78 -18.58 17.02
N GLY A 56 8.38 -17.73 16.06
CA GLY A 56 9.22 -17.27 14.96
C GLY A 56 9.39 -18.29 13.82
N ASP A 57 8.66 -19.41 13.84
CA ASP A 57 8.55 -20.33 12.72
C ASP A 57 7.52 -19.83 11.70
N TYR A 58 7.92 -18.77 10.99
CA TYR A 58 7.07 -18.15 9.97
C TYR A 58 6.79 -19.07 8.78
N SER A 59 7.59 -20.13 8.58
CA SER A 59 7.33 -21.10 7.52
C SER A 59 6.15 -22.00 7.90
N ASP A 60 6.13 -22.53 9.12
CA ASP A 60 5.00 -23.32 9.59
C ASP A 60 3.76 -22.44 9.77
N SER A 61 3.91 -21.25 10.36
CA SER A 61 2.81 -20.28 10.50
C SER A 61 2.10 -20.01 9.16
N LYS A 62 2.87 -19.79 8.08
CA LYS A 62 2.34 -19.62 6.72
C LYS A 62 1.54 -20.85 6.27
N SER A 63 2.04 -22.06 6.56
CA SER A 63 1.36 -23.32 6.24
C SER A 63 0.03 -23.47 6.97
N GLN A 64 -0.01 -23.15 8.27
CA GLN A 64 -1.20 -23.24 9.10
C GLN A 64 -2.29 -22.26 8.65
N PHE A 65 -1.96 -20.97 8.46
CA PHE A 65 -2.93 -19.98 7.98
C PHE A 65 -3.42 -20.28 6.56
N THR A 66 -2.54 -20.74 5.68
CA THR A 66 -2.94 -21.18 4.32
C THR A 66 -3.92 -22.36 4.41
N SER A 67 -3.67 -23.30 5.32
CA SER A 67 -4.54 -24.44 5.57
C SER A 67 -5.89 -24.06 6.18
N ALA A 68 -5.94 -23.01 7.00
CA ALA A 68 -7.16 -22.42 7.53
C ALA A 68 -8.00 -21.79 6.42
N ILE A 69 -7.39 -20.93 5.57
CA ILE A 69 -8.04 -20.30 4.41
C ILE A 69 -8.60 -21.35 3.43
N ASN A 70 -7.86 -22.43 3.19
CA ASN A 70 -8.32 -23.51 2.30
C ASN A 70 -9.55 -24.25 2.84
N ARG A 71 -9.80 -24.21 4.16
CA ARG A 71 -10.98 -24.82 4.80
C ARG A 71 -12.15 -23.84 4.87
N ASP A 72 -11.88 -22.59 5.20
CA ASP A 72 -12.87 -21.51 5.19
C ASP A 72 -12.25 -20.23 4.59
N VAL A 73 -12.68 -19.94 3.38
CA VAL A 73 -12.21 -18.80 2.60
C VAL A 73 -12.73 -17.46 3.14
N PHE A 74 -13.66 -17.46 4.08
CA PHE A 74 -14.21 -16.25 4.71
C PHE A 74 -13.62 -15.97 6.10
N TYR A 75 -12.70 -16.81 6.58
CA TYR A 75 -12.12 -16.66 7.91
C TYR A 75 -11.08 -15.54 7.95
N LYS A 76 -11.53 -14.33 8.28
CA LYS A 76 -10.76 -13.07 8.25
C LYS A 76 -9.42 -13.16 8.97
N GLU A 77 -9.43 -13.71 10.18
CA GLU A 77 -8.23 -13.80 11.02
C GLU A 77 -7.11 -14.65 10.38
N ALA A 78 -7.46 -15.65 9.57
CA ALA A 78 -6.47 -16.44 8.84
C ALA A 78 -5.76 -15.61 7.77
N TYR A 79 -6.46 -14.66 7.13
CA TYR A 79 -5.82 -13.71 6.21
C TYR A 79 -4.95 -12.70 6.97
N LEU A 80 -5.40 -12.23 8.14
CA LEU A 80 -4.61 -11.33 8.98
C LEU A 80 -3.28 -11.98 9.36
N GLY A 81 -3.35 -13.19 9.92
CA GLY A 81 -2.17 -13.95 10.33
C GLY A 81 -1.26 -14.28 9.17
N LEU A 82 -1.81 -14.66 8.01
CA LEU A 82 -1.01 -14.88 6.82
C LEU A 82 -0.31 -13.59 6.34
N GLY A 83 -0.99 -12.45 6.35
CA GLY A 83 -0.40 -11.17 5.96
C GLY A 83 0.78 -10.77 6.84
N TRP A 84 0.62 -10.82 8.16
CA TRP A 84 1.70 -10.54 9.11
C TRP A 84 2.86 -11.54 9.00
N THR A 85 2.55 -12.82 8.79
CA THR A 85 3.57 -13.85 8.56
C THR A 85 4.38 -13.57 7.30
N LEU A 86 3.72 -13.16 6.21
CA LEU A 86 4.40 -12.82 4.95
C LEU A 86 5.27 -11.57 5.10
N ASN A 87 4.85 -10.57 5.87
CA ASN A 87 5.70 -9.42 6.24
C ASN A 87 6.98 -9.86 6.95
N ARG A 88 6.89 -10.80 7.90
CA ARG A 88 8.05 -11.35 8.60
C ARG A 88 9.00 -12.14 7.70
N LEU A 89 8.46 -12.73 6.63
CA LEU A 89 9.20 -13.39 5.56
C LEU A 89 9.69 -12.41 4.48
N SER A 90 9.44 -11.10 4.62
CA SER A 90 9.71 -10.06 3.62
C SER A 90 9.05 -10.31 2.26
N ASP A 91 7.97 -11.11 2.23
CA ASP A 91 7.14 -11.34 1.05
C ASP A 91 6.01 -10.29 1.00
N PHE A 92 6.40 -9.03 0.82
CA PHE A 92 5.48 -7.88 0.88
C PHE A 92 4.43 -7.90 -0.24
N ASN A 93 4.83 -8.29 -1.46
CA ASN A 93 3.91 -8.53 -2.58
C ASN A 93 2.91 -9.64 -2.27
N GLY A 94 3.31 -10.63 -1.48
CA GLY A 94 2.43 -11.64 -0.92
C GLY A 94 1.51 -11.07 0.15
N ALA A 95 2.00 -10.24 1.07
CA ALA A 95 1.27 -9.76 2.24
C ALA A 95 0.09 -8.85 1.89
N ILE A 96 0.31 -7.82 1.06
CA ILE A 96 -0.68 -6.80 0.68
C ILE A 96 -2.05 -7.41 0.29
N PRO A 97 -2.15 -8.34 -0.68
CA PRO A 97 -3.44 -8.88 -1.10
C PRO A 97 -4.17 -9.71 -0.03
N ARG A 98 -3.49 -10.15 1.05
CA ARG A 98 -4.16 -10.84 2.17
C ARG A 98 -4.89 -9.84 3.05
N PHE A 99 -4.25 -8.70 3.31
CA PHE A 99 -4.90 -7.59 4.01
C PHE A 99 -6.05 -7.00 3.18
N ASP A 100 -5.87 -6.79 1.88
CA ASP A 100 -6.95 -6.27 1.01
C ASP A 100 -8.16 -7.21 0.96
N LEU A 101 -7.92 -8.52 0.92
CA LEU A 101 -9.00 -9.50 0.96
C LEU A 101 -9.71 -9.49 2.32
N LEU A 102 -8.97 -9.38 3.43
CA LEU A 102 -9.57 -9.21 4.75
C LEU A 102 -10.46 -7.96 4.80
N LEU A 103 -9.95 -6.81 4.36
CA LEU A 103 -10.68 -5.54 4.33
C LEU A 103 -11.94 -5.64 3.47
N THR A 104 -11.90 -6.40 2.37
CA THR A 104 -13.09 -6.68 1.53
C THR A 104 -14.14 -7.52 2.26
N LEU A 105 -13.72 -8.39 3.18
CA LEU A 105 -14.61 -9.24 3.98
C LEU A 105 -15.09 -8.55 5.26
N ALA A 106 -14.41 -7.48 5.70
CA ALA A 106 -14.66 -6.80 6.95
C ALA A 106 -16.07 -6.20 7.02
N THR A 107 -16.57 -6.11 8.24
CA THR A 107 -17.84 -5.50 8.60
C THR A 107 -17.59 -4.48 9.71
N GLU A 108 -18.56 -3.62 10.01
CA GLU A 108 -18.40 -2.56 11.03
C GLU A 108 -17.94 -3.07 12.41
N SER A 109 -18.15 -4.35 12.73
CA SER A 109 -17.68 -4.96 13.98
C SER A 109 -16.21 -5.39 13.99
N ASP A 110 -15.50 -5.32 12.85
CA ASP A 110 -14.14 -5.83 12.68
C ASP A 110 -13.06 -4.73 12.77
N SER A 111 -13.37 -3.59 13.38
CA SER A 111 -12.50 -2.41 13.39
C SER A 111 -11.05 -2.72 13.85
N ALA A 112 -10.87 -3.59 14.83
CA ALA A 112 -9.54 -4.01 15.27
C ALA A 112 -8.75 -4.76 14.18
N LEU A 113 -9.42 -5.62 13.39
CA LEU A 113 -8.78 -6.36 12.29
C LEU A 113 -8.47 -5.43 11.11
N GLU A 114 -9.31 -4.42 10.85
CA GLU A 114 -9.07 -3.40 9.84
C GLU A 114 -7.83 -2.57 10.18
N LEU A 115 -7.73 -2.10 11.44
CA LEU A 115 -6.55 -1.38 11.93
C LEU A 115 -5.26 -2.17 11.67
N LEU A 116 -5.24 -3.43 12.11
CA LEU A 116 -4.09 -4.31 11.98
C LEU A 116 -3.75 -4.61 10.51
N SER A 117 -4.77 -4.61 9.64
CA SER A 117 -4.58 -4.82 8.21
C SER A 117 -3.96 -3.61 7.54
N TYR A 118 -4.44 -2.40 7.83
CA TYR A 118 -3.83 -1.17 7.33
C TYR A 118 -2.39 -1.01 7.83
N ALA A 119 -2.14 -1.25 9.12
CA ALA A 119 -0.79 -1.30 9.68
C ALA A 119 0.13 -2.31 8.97
N GLY A 120 -0.38 -3.52 8.70
CA GLY A 120 0.35 -4.55 7.97
C GLY A 120 0.64 -4.17 6.51
N LYS A 121 -0.30 -3.49 5.84
CA LYS A 121 -0.11 -2.90 4.50
C LYS A 121 0.97 -1.84 4.52
N THR A 122 0.93 -0.88 5.44
CA THR A 122 1.96 0.15 5.62
C THR A 122 3.36 -0.47 5.73
N LEU A 123 3.55 -1.50 6.55
CA LEU A 123 4.84 -2.19 6.64
C LEU A 123 5.27 -2.78 5.29
N SER A 124 4.33 -3.38 4.56
CA SER A 124 4.59 -3.97 3.25
C SER A 124 5.06 -2.91 2.25
N TYR A 125 4.31 -1.80 2.15
CA TYR A 125 4.60 -0.70 1.25
C TYR A 125 5.89 0.04 1.62
N ALA A 126 6.14 0.26 2.91
CA ALA A 126 7.39 0.84 3.41
C ALA A 126 8.60 -0.04 3.05
N GLY A 127 8.46 -1.37 3.19
CA GLY A 127 9.48 -2.34 2.79
C GLY A 127 9.71 -2.40 1.27
N MET A 128 8.72 -2.03 0.47
CA MET A 128 8.79 -1.97 -1.00
C MET A 128 9.14 -0.58 -1.55
N SER A 129 9.05 0.47 -0.74
CA SER A 129 9.14 1.88 -1.16
C SER A 129 8.13 2.25 -2.26
N SER A 130 6.90 1.72 -2.20
CA SER A 130 6.01 1.71 -3.37
C SER A 130 4.68 2.48 -3.25
N ASP A 131 4.25 2.97 -2.08
CA ASP A 131 3.00 3.78 -1.94
C ASP A 131 2.80 4.44 -0.57
N SER A 132 2.52 5.76 -0.51
CA SER A 132 2.12 6.49 0.72
C SER A 132 0.62 6.42 1.02
N LEU A 133 -0.24 6.09 0.05
CA LEU A 133 -1.70 6.12 0.22
C LEU A 133 -2.18 5.12 1.31
N SER A 134 -1.52 3.98 1.39
CA SER A 134 -1.78 2.99 2.45
C SER A 134 -1.47 3.51 3.86
N CYS A 135 -0.55 4.47 3.99
CA CYS A 135 -0.21 5.09 5.26
C CYS A 135 -1.34 6.05 5.70
N LEU A 136 -1.92 6.79 4.75
CA LEU A 136 -3.07 7.67 5.03
C LEU A 136 -4.30 6.88 5.49
N GLU A 137 -4.60 5.74 4.86
CA GLU A 137 -5.69 4.86 5.29
C GLU A 137 -5.49 4.35 6.73
N ALA A 138 -4.26 3.98 7.07
CA ALA A 138 -3.90 3.53 8.42
C ALA A 138 -3.95 4.67 9.45
N GLU A 139 -3.51 5.88 9.08
CA GLU A 139 -3.54 7.07 9.94
C GLU A 139 -4.97 7.46 10.31
N ASN A 140 -5.87 7.57 9.32
CA ASN A 140 -7.30 7.82 9.54
C ASN A 140 -7.92 6.80 10.50
N PHE A 141 -7.50 5.54 10.42
CA PHE A 141 -7.98 4.50 11.32
C PHE A 141 -7.42 4.64 12.74
N LEU A 142 -6.15 5.03 12.88
CA LEU A 142 -5.50 5.25 14.17
C LEU A 142 -6.00 6.49 14.91
N GLU A 143 -6.48 7.51 14.20
CA GLU A 143 -7.14 8.67 14.84
C GLU A 143 -8.39 8.27 15.64
N GLY A 144 -9.05 7.18 15.25
CA GLY A 144 -10.18 6.59 15.97
C GLY A 144 -9.81 5.53 17.01
N ALA A 145 -8.55 5.11 17.09
CA ALA A 145 -8.09 4.02 17.96
C ALA A 145 -7.65 4.53 19.34
N GLU A 146 -8.03 3.81 20.41
CA GLU A 146 -7.58 4.06 21.78
C GLU A 146 -6.03 4.04 21.88
N VAL A 147 -5.50 4.87 22.79
CA VAL A 147 -4.07 5.25 22.87
C VAL A 147 -3.10 4.09 23.17
N ASP A 148 -3.58 2.93 23.64
CA ASP A 148 -2.72 1.87 24.19
C ASP A 148 -2.98 0.45 23.63
N TYR A 149 -3.37 0.33 22.35
CA TYR A 149 -3.49 -0.99 21.71
C TYR A 149 -2.13 -1.71 21.70
N VAL A 150 -2.15 -3.00 22.06
CA VAL A 150 -1.02 -3.93 21.95
C VAL A 150 -1.53 -5.16 21.21
N PHE A 151 -0.84 -5.54 20.14
CA PHE A 151 -1.18 -6.72 19.37
C PHE A 151 -0.95 -7.99 20.18
N GLU A 152 -1.96 -8.86 20.23
CA GLU A 152 -1.96 -10.03 21.10
C GLU A 152 -0.84 -11.03 20.80
N HIS A 153 -0.38 -11.09 19.54
CA HIS A 153 0.67 -12.00 19.06
C HIS A 153 2.06 -11.37 18.97
N ASP A 154 2.20 -10.06 19.26
CA ASP A 154 3.49 -9.36 19.28
C ASP A 154 3.38 -8.09 20.11
N ASP A 155 3.87 -8.14 21.35
CA ASP A 155 3.82 -7.02 22.29
C ASP A 155 4.62 -5.79 21.85
N ARG A 156 5.48 -5.93 20.83
CA ARG A 156 6.20 -4.83 20.20
C ARG A 156 5.31 -4.05 19.23
N ILE A 157 4.19 -4.63 18.78
CA ILE A 157 3.23 -3.95 17.91
C ILE A 157 2.23 -3.24 18.81
N THR A 158 2.54 -1.99 19.14
CA THR A 158 1.70 -1.09 19.94
C THR A 158 1.17 0.05 19.08
N THR A 159 0.11 0.76 19.50
CA THR A 159 -0.34 2.00 18.82
C THR A 159 0.83 2.96 18.55
N THR A 160 1.73 3.14 19.53
CA THR A 160 2.92 3.97 19.38
C THR A 160 3.86 3.46 18.28
N ASN A 161 4.16 2.16 18.26
CA ASN A 161 5.07 1.59 17.27
C ASN A 161 4.42 1.50 15.87
N LEU A 162 3.10 1.38 15.79
CA LEU A 162 2.34 1.50 14.55
C LEU A 162 2.43 2.91 13.97
N LYS A 163 2.30 3.95 14.80
CA LYS A 163 2.50 5.35 14.37
C LYS A 163 3.93 5.62 13.91
N LYS A 164 4.93 5.04 14.58
CA LYS A 164 6.34 5.08 14.14
C LYS A 164 6.55 4.36 12.79
N LEU A 165 5.87 3.23 12.59
CA LEU A 165 5.90 2.50 11.34
C LEU A 165 5.29 3.33 10.18
N LEU A 166 4.18 4.04 10.42
CA LEU A 166 3.60 4.98 9.45
C LEU A 166 4.57 6.08 9.09
N LEU A 167 5.19 6.68 10.10
CA LEU A 167 6.20 7.71 9.92
C LEU A 167 7.37 7.23 9.04
N ASN A 168 7.84 5.98 9.23
CA ASN A 168 8.85 5.39 8.34
C ASN A 168 8.32 5.16 6.92
N GLY A 169 7.04 4.79 6.78
CA GLY A 169 6.37 4.66 5.48
C GLY A 169 6.41 5.98 4.71
N TYR A 170 5.93 7.05 5.33
CA TYR A 170 5.99 8.40 4.75
C TYR A 170 7.43 8.83 4.45
N TRP A 171 8.37 8.57 5.36
CA TRP A 171 9.79 8.88 5.15
C TRP A 171 10.39 8.16 3.94
N ASN A 172 10.14 6.85 3.81
CA ASN A 172 10.67 6.05 2.70
C ASN A 172 10.05 6.46 1.36
N TYR A 173 8.79 6.91 1.38
CA TYR A 173 8.13 7.48 0.22
C TYR A 173 8.57 8.93 -0.09
N GLN A 174 9.26 9.58 0.85
CA GLN A 174 9.68 11.00 0.79
C GLN A 174 8.54 12.01 0.97
N ASP A 175 7.42 11.59 1.57
CA ASP A 175 6.34 12.49 1.97
C ASP A 175 6.68 13.13 3.33
N PHE A 176 7.57 14.11 3.31
CA PHE A 176 8.09 14.74 4.51
C PHE A 176 7.07 15.62 5.23
N TYR A 177 6.08 16.14 4.51
CA TYR A 177 4.99 16.91 5.10
C TYR A 177 4.10 16.01 5.96
N SER A 178 3.72 14.82 5.46
CA SER A 178 3.00 13.84 6.27
C SER A 178 3.83 13.37 7.46
N VAL A 179 5.14 13.15 7.31
CA VAL A 179 6.03 12.87 8.46
C VAL A 179 5.92 13.95 9.53
N GLN A 180 6.02 15.23 9.15
CA GLN A 180 5.90 16.35 10.08
C GLN A 180 4.54 16.36 10.79
N ASN A 181 3.44 16.23 10.03
CA ASN A 181 2.08 16.23 10.59
C ASN A 181 1.87 15.08 11.57
N THR A 182 2.32 13.87 11.22
CA THR A 182 2.25 12.72 12.12
C THR A 182 3.05 12.98 13.42
N ILE A 183 4.22 13.65 13.36
CA ILE A 183 4.98 14.02 14.58
C ILE A 183 4.19 15.01 15.44
N ILE A 184 3.69 16.09 14.83
CA ILE A 184 2.93 17.14 15.52
C ILE A 184 1.69 16.56 16.20
N ASN A 185 0.91 15.77 15.46
CA ASN A 185 -0.40 15.29 15.89
C ASN A 185 -0.31 14.15 16.91
N HIS A 186 0.80 13.42 16.96
CA HIS A 186 0.86 12.18 17.74
C HIS A 186 2.01 12.05 18.71
N PHE A 187 3.09 12.83 18.55
CA PHE A 187 4.27 12.71 19.39
C PHE A 187 4.45 13.96 20.24
N GLU A 188 4.63 15.17 19.69
CA GLU A 188 4.62 16.42 20.45
C GLU A 188 4.31 17.64 19.55
N ALA A 189 3.33 18.48 19.93
CA ALA A 189 2.88 19.63 19.15
C ALA A 189 3.85 20.85 19.22
N ASP A 190 4.50 21.08 20.37
CA ASP A 190 5.28 22.30 20.66
C ASP A 190 6.64 22.38 19.93
N TRP A 191 7.03 21.35 19.16
CA TRP A 191 8.36 21.28 18.54
C TRP A 191 8.54 22.10 17.27
N PHE A 192 7.45 22.45 16.59
CA PHE A 192 7.48 23.12 15.29
C PHE A 192 7.08 24.60 15.35
N ASP A 193 6.73 25.12 16.54
CA ASP A 193 6.41 26.54 16.77
C ASP A 193 7.55 27.51 16.39
N ASN A 194 8.78 27.01 16.21
CA ASN A 194 9.95 27.79 15.77
C ASN A 194 10.35 27.55 14.31
N LEU A 195 9.71 26.62 13.59
CA LEU A 195 9.82 26.51 12.14
C LEU A 195 8.84 27.51 11.49
N VAL A 196 8.89 28.75 11.96
CA VAL A 196 8.19 29.87 11.36
C VAL A 196 8.98 30.25 10.13
N ILE A 197 8.55 29.78 8.97
CA ILE A 197 8.97 30.35 7.70
C ILE A 197 8.26 31.70 7.63
N THR A 198 8.94 32.72 8.14
CA THR A 198 8.38 34.06 8.33
C THR A 198 8.02 34.67 6.99
N ASP A 199 6.71 34.74 6.76
CA ASP A 199 6.07 35.84 6.06
C ASP A 199 6.26 37.11 6.90
N GLU A 200 7.27 37.94 6.59
CA GLU A 200 7.34 39.29 7.13
C GLU A 200 6.26 40.18 6.48
N ASN A 201 4.98 39.86 6.76
CA ASN A 201 3.88 40.79 7.05
C ASN A 201 2.51 40.08 7.28
N LEU A 202 2.45 38.93 7.96
CA LEU A 202 1.16 38.33 8.33
C LEU A 202 0.93 38.36 9.84
N SER A 203 0.37 39.46 10.31
CA SER A 203 -0.44 39.46 11.52
C SER A 203 -1.83 38.92 11.15
N ASP A 204 -2.16 37.78 11.75
CA ASP A 204 -3.49 37.16 11.86
C ASP A 204 -3.76 35.96 10.92
N VAL A 205 -3.46 34.76 11.47
CA VAL A 205 -4.16 33.46 11.33
C VAL A 205 -3.64 32.45 10.29
N GLU A 206 -3.29 31.27 10.84
CA GLU A 206 -3.35 29.85 10.40
C GLU A 206 -3.21 29.45 8.91
N ASP A 207 -2.41 28.39 8.69
CA ASP A 207 -1.97 27.81 7.42
C ASP A 207 -1.23 28.79 6.49
N ILE A 208 0.09 28.70 6.48
CA ILE A 208 0.93 29.46 5.56
C ILE A 208 0.82 28.80 4.18
N SER A 209 -0.22 29.16 3.45
CA SER A 209 -0.39 28.93 2.03
C SER A 209 0.11 30.15 1.26
N ALA A 210 0.95 29.93 0.25
CA ALA A 210 1.24 30.94 -0.74
C ALA A 210 0.38 30.65 -1.97
N SER A 211 -0.39 31.65 -2.41
CA SER A 211 -1.11 31.60 -3.68
C SER A 211 -0.27 32.28 -4.75
N ILE A 212 0.02 31.57 -5.84
CA ILE A 212 0.77 32.14 -6.96
C ILE A 212 0.13 31.88 -8.31
N SER A 213 0.06 32.96 -9.09
CA SER A 213 -0.27 32.95 -10.51
C SER A 213 0.88 32.38 -11.34
N VAL A 214 0.68 31.21 -11.93
CA VAL A 214 1.65 30.56 -12.83
C VAL A 214 1.08 30.42 -14.24
N GLU A 215 1.92 30.67 -15.25
CA GLU A 215 1.59 30.38 -16.66
C GLU A 215 1.79 28.87 -16.90
N THR A 216 0.76 28.18 -17.40
CA THR A 216 0.81 26.74 -17.68
C THR A 216 1.59 26.47 -18.97
N GLU A 217 2.55 25.53 -18.93
CA GLU A 217 3.15 24.98 -20.15
C GLU A 217 2.45 23.65 -20.49
N VAL A 218 1.70 23.63 -21.59
CA VAL A 218 0.87 22.49 -21.99
C VAL A 218 1.67 21.57 -22.93
N ASP A 219 1.97 20.34 -22.48
CA ASP A 219 2.54 19.29 -23.34
C ASP A 219 1.43 18.39 -23.89
N THR A 220 1.33 18.29 -25.21
CA THR A 220 0.20 17.64 -25.90
C THR A 220 0.53 16.23 -26.36
N SER A 221 0.64 15.28 -25.43
CA SER A 221 0.64 13.86 -25.79
C SER A 221 -0.78 13.29 -25.71
N VAL A 222 -1.46 13.17 -26.85
CA VAL A 222 -2.84 12.67 -26.93
C VAL A 222 -2.88 11.15 -26.78
N SER A 223 -3.56 10.64 -25.74
CA SER A 223 -3.91 9.22 -25.60
C SER A 223 -5.03 8.81 -26.57
N PRO A 224 -4.97 7.64 -27.24
CA PRO A 224 -5.93 7.25 -28.28
C PRO A 224 -7.32 6.81 -27.81
N TYR A 225 -7.66 6.96 -26.52
CA TYR A 225 -8.94 6.50 -25.96
C TYR A 225 -9.67 7.64 -25.21
N ASP A 226 -10.51 8.36 -25.94
CA ASP A 226 -11.73 9.14 -25.58
C ASP A 226 -11.99 9.64 -24.13
N THR A 227 -10.96 10.12 -23.44
CA THR A 227 -11.02 11.21 -22.45
C THR A 227 -9.83 12.11 -22.71
N THR A 228 -10.06 13.37 -23.08
CA THR A 228 -8.98 14.34 -23.29
C THR A 228 -8.45 14.77 -21.93
N ILE A 229 -7.57 13.96 -21.35
CA ILE A 229 -6.74 14.37 -20.22
C ILE A 229 -5.65 15.26 -20.80
N ILE A 230 -5.58 16.51 -20.33
CA ILE A 230 -4.50 17.44 -20.66
C ILE A 230 -3.55 17.43 -19.48
N SER A 231 -2.36 16.87 -19.68
CA SER A 231 -1.30 16.94 -18.68
C SER A 231 -0.53 18.24 -18.86
N ALA A 232 -0.25 18.94 -17.76
CA ALA A 232 0.50 20.18 -17.74
C ALA A 232 1.48 20.21 -16.58
N SER A 233 2.50 21.06 -16.69
CA SER A 233 3.38 21.38 -15.57
C SER A 233 3.25 22.85 -15.18
N ILE A 234 3.30 23.09 -13.87
CA ILE A 234 3.31 24.40 -13.24
C ILE A 234 4.69 24.58 -12.62
N GLU A 235 5.40 25.65 -13.01
CA GLU A 235 6.69 26.04 -12.41
C GLU A 235 6.50 27.19 -11.43
N LEU A 236 6.80 26.96 -10.16
CA LEU A 236 6.84 27.98 -9.14
C LEU A 236 8.09 28.87 -9.29
N PRO A 237 8.07 30.12 -8.80
CA PRO A 237 9.25 30.96 -8.83
C PRO A 237 10.43 30.36 -8.07
N ALA A 238 11.64 30.78 -8.44
CA ALA A 238 12.85 30.40 -7.73
C ALA A 238 12.77 30.80 -6.25
N GLY A 239 13.10 29.86 -5.36
CA GLY A 239 13.14 30.06 -3.91
C GLY A 239 12.02 29.37 -3.13
N TYR A 240 10.98 28.86 -3.80
CA TYR A 240 9.97 28.02 -3.17
C TYR A 240 10.39 26.55 -3.25
N ASN A 241 10.61 25.93 -2.09
CA ASN A 241 10.90 24.50 -1.99
C ASN A 241 9.62 23.78 -1.54
N LEU A 242 8.93 23.12 -2.46
CA LEU A 242 7.63 22.49 -2.21
C LEU A 242 7.66 21.44 -1.11
N LEU A 243 6.67 21.46 -0.24
CA LEU A 243 6.39 20.41 0.74
C LEU A 243 5.08 19.70 0.44
N GLU A 244 4.03 20.45 0.09
CA GLU A 244 2.71 19.91 -0.24
C GLU A 244 1.95 20.88 -1.15
N VAL A 245 1.09 20.36 -2.03
CA VAL A 245 0.17 21.18 -2.84
C VAL A 245 -1.23 21.04 -2.27
N THR A 246 -1.79 22.12 -1.73
CA THR A 246 -3.07 22.09 -1.01
C THR A 246 -4.26 22.44 -1.90
N GLY A 247 -4.02 23.10 -3.04
CA GLY A 247 -5.09 23.47 -3.95
C GLY A 247 -4.56 24.07 -5.25
N ILE A 248 -5.35 23.91 -6.31
CA ILE A 248 -5.16 24.63 -7.57
C ILE A 248 -6.53 25.13 -8.00
N SER A 249 -6.62 26.43 -8.27
CA SER A 249 -7.85 27.07 -8.70
C SER A 249 -7.60 28.03 -9.85
N ASP A 250 -8.66 28.33 -10.59
CA ASP A 250 -8.63 29.27 -11.68
C ASP A 250 -9.92 30.09 -11.73
N THR A 251 -9.96 31.05 -12.65
CA THR A 251 -11.15 31.89 -12.86
C THR A 251 -12.27 31.19 -13.64
N LEU A 252 -11.98 30.03 -14.24
CA LEU A 252 -12.91 29.28 -15.09
C LEU A 252 -13.55 28.09 -14.35
N SER A 253 -13.17 27.87 -13.09
CA SER A 253 -13.59 26.75 -12.25
C SER A 253 -13.31 25.38 -12.87
N VAL A 254 -12.13 25.26 -13.49
CA VAL A 254 -11.60 23.99 -13.99
C VAL A 254 -11.18 23.11 -12.81
N THR A 255 -11.39 21.80 -12.94
CA THR A 255 -10.94 20.83 -11.94
C THR A 255 -9.55 20.33 -12.31
N TYR A 256 -8.61 20.51 -11.38
CA TYR A 256 -7.23 20.07 -11.51
C TYR A 256 -6.98 18.87 -10.59
N ILE A 257 -6.25 17.88 -11.10
CA ILE A 257 -5.79 16.72 -10.35
C ILE A 257 -4.27 16.81 -10.29
N VAL A 258 -3.70 16.89 -9.09
CA VAL A 258 -2.24 16.84 -8.92
C VAL A 258 -1.79 15.40 -9.14
N GLU A 259 -1.04 15.15 -10.21
CA GLU A 259 -0.48 13.82 -10.49
C GLU A 259 0.73 13.54 -9.60
N LYS A 260 1.64 14.52 -9.50
CA LYS A 260 2.87 14.43 -8.73
C LYS A 260 3.51 15.81 -8.58
N PHE A 261 4.35 15.96 -7.57
CA PHE A 261 5.33 17.05 -7.47
C PHE A 261 6.60 16.50 -6.81
N VAL A 262 7.65 17.30 -6.80
CA VAL A 262 8.92 16.92 -6.15
C VAL A 262 9.08 17.71 -4.87
N HIS A 263 9.18 17.04 -3.71
CA HIS A 263 9.50 17.70 -2.45
C HIS A 263 10.87 18.39 -2.54
N GLY A 264 10.94 19.64 -2.13
CA GLY A 264 12.09 20.51 -2.30
C GLY A 264 12.25 21.11 -3.71
N GLY A 265 11.38 20.74 -4.65
CA GLY A 265 11.36 21.26 -6.02
C GLY A 265 10.41 22.45 -6.20
N SER A 266 10.27 22.88 -7.47
CA SER A 266 9.38 23.97 -7.90
C SER A 266 8.33 23.54 -8.92
N THR A 267 8.34 22.28 -9.37
CA THR A 267 7.48 21.80 -10.45
C THR A 267 6.33 20.95 -9.90
N ILE A 268 5.12 21.26 -10.33
CA ILE A 268 3.91 20.48 -10.07
C ILE A 268 3.40 19.93 -11.40
N PHE A 269 3.09 18.63 -11.44
CA PHE A 269 2.50 17.98 -12.60
C PHE A 269 1.02 17.73 -12.33
N ILE A 270 0.18 18.16 -13.27
CA ILE A 270 -1.27 18.15 -13.13
C ILE A 270 -1.92 17.52 -14.35
N ASP A 271 -3.07 16.90 -14.10
CA ASP A 271 -4.04 16.54 -15.10
C ASP A 271 -5.25 17.47 -14.98
N VAL A 272 -5.73 17.94 -16.13
CA VAL A 272 -6.94 18.75 -16.22
C VAL A 272 -8.11 17.86 -16.62
N ASP A 273 -9.10 17.73 -15.73
CA ASP A 273 -10.27 16.90 -15.98
C ASP A 273 -11.28 17.63 -16.88
N ALA A 274 -11.36 17.20 -18.15
CA ALA A 274 -12.27 17.75 -19.16
C ALA A 274 -13.64 17.05 -19.20
N VAL A 275 -14.21 16.60 -18.06
CA VAL A 275 -15.53 15.93 -18.00
C VAL A 275 -16.66 16.72 -18.67
N THR A 276 -16.56 18.05 -18.74
CA THR A 276 -17.50 18.82 -19.58
C THR A 276 -16.98 18.85 -21.01
N ASN A 277 -17.79 18.36 -21.95
CA ASN A 277 -17.58 18.29 -23.41
C ASN A 277 -17.37 19.66 -24.12
N THR A 278 -16.89 20.64 -23.36
CA THR A 278 -16.22 21.87 -23.71
C THR A 278 -14.90 21.82 -22.94
N ALA A 279 -13.94 21.01 -23.38
CA ALA A 279 -12.57 21.25 -22.97
C ALA A 279 -12.33 22.76 -23.22
N PRO A 280 -11.92 23.56 -22.23
CA PRO A 280 -11.46 24.92 -22.54
C PRO A 280 -10.48 24.76 -23.69
N LEU A 281 -10.66 25.55 -24.76
CA LEU A 281 -9.71 25.52 -25.87
C LEU A 281 -8.33 25.64 -25.24
N LEU A 282 -7.34 24.84 -25.66
CA LEU A 282 -6.01 24.83 -25.04
C LEU A 282 -5.42 26.25 -24.85
N ASP A 283 -5.84 27.20 -25.69
CA ASP A 283 -5.48 28.63 -25.63
C ASP A 283 -6.10 29.39 -24.43
N ASP A 284 -7.23 28.91 -23.87
CA ASP A 284 -7.91 29.46 -22.68
C ASP A 284 -7.28 28.97 -21.36
N LEU A 285 -6.48 27.89 -21.39
CA LEU A 285 -5.70 27.41 -20.23
C LEU A 285 -4.43 28.23 -19.98
N ALA A 286 -4.05 29.13 -20.90
CA ALA A 286 -2.95 30.07 -20.73
C ALA A 286 -3.27 31.22 -19.75
N GLN A 287 -4.42 31.18 -19.08
CA GLN A 287 -4.72 32.09 -17.98
C GLN A 287 -3.90 31.70 -16.74
N PRO A 288 -3.49 32.68 -15.92
CA PRO A 288 -2.80 32.39 -14.67
C PRO A 288 -3.67 31.52 -13.77
N VAL A 289 -3.13 30.39 -13.32
CA VAL A 289 -3.74 29.53 -12.28
C VAL A 289 -3.22 29.94 -10.92
N GLU A 290 -4.07 29.89 -9.90
CA GLU A 290 -3.73 30.14 -8.52
C GLU A 290 -3.41 28.81 -7.83
N VAL A 291 -2.19 28.67 -7.33
CA VAL A 291 -1.74 27.46 -6.64
C VAL A 291 -1.56 27.75 -5.17
N ASP A 292 -2.29 27.04 -4.32
CA ASP A 292 -2.09 27.01 -2.88
C ASP A 292 -1.12 25.87 -2.53
N PHE A 293 -0.04 26.19 -1.84
CA PHE A 293 0.98 25.21 -1.48
C PHE A 293 1.68 25.56 -0.17
N ILE A 294 2.31 24.53 0.41
CA ILE A 294 3.17 24.62 1.58
C ILE A 294 4.62 24.49 1.11
N HIS A 295 5.50 25.33 1.62
CA HIS A 295 6.91 25.33 1.24
C HIS A 295 7.86 25.48 2.41
N ALA A 296 9.11 25.05 2.21
CA ALA A 296 10.24 25.31 3.09
C ALA A 296 11.07 26.51 2.55
N ALA A 297 11.43 27.49 3.39
CA ALA A 297 12.38 28.54 2.99
C ALA A 297 13.80 27.98 2.78
N ASP A 298 14.25 27.13 3.71
CA ASP A 298 15.45 26.32 3.56
C ASP A 298 15.07 24.84 3.72
N TYR A 299 14.98 24.16 2.57
CA TYR A 299 14.61 22.74 2.54
C TYR A 299 15.68 21.84 3.18
N GLY A 300 16.95 22.24 3.14
CA GLY A 300 18.03 21.48 3.76
C GLY A 300 17.95 21.55 5.28
N GLU A 301 17.73 22.74 5.83
CA GLU A 301 17.51 22.93 7.27
C GLU A 301 16.23 22.22 7.75
N TYR A 302 15.16 22.31 6.96
CA TYR A 302 13.91 21.57 7.20
C TYR A 302 14.14 20.06 7.32
N LEU A 303 14.78 19.44 6.31
CA LEU A 303 15.02 18.00 6.31
C LEU A 303 15.96 17.57 7.44
N ASN A 304 17.00 18.35 7.76
CA ASN A 304 17.89 18.06 8.88
C ASN A 304 17.13 18.06 10.20
N THR A 305 16.30 19.09 10.43
CA THR A 305 15.48 19.20 11.63
C THR A 305 14.51 18.03 11.73
N LEU A 306 13.81 17.71 10.63
CA LEU A 306 12.87 16.59 10.60
C LEU A 306 13.57 15.26 10.89
N MET A 307 14.75 15.03 10.29
CA MET A 307 15.55 13.82 10.52
C MET A 307 15.98 13.68 11.98
N GLU A 308 16.45 14.75 12.62
CA GLU A 308 16.81 14.73 14.04
C GLU A 308 15.62 14.35 14.92
N LYS A 309 14.43 14.85 14.60
CA LYS A 309 13.19 14.51 15.33
C LYS A 309 12.80 13.06 15.14
N VAL A 310 12.79 12.57 13.89
CA VAL A 310 12.52 11.17 13.59
C VAL A 310 13.49 10.24 14.33
N GLN A 311 14.79 10.57 14.33
CA GLN A 311 15.79 9.80 15.07
C GLN A 311 15.55 9.82 16.58
N GLY A 312 15.09 10.94 17.14
CA GLY A 312 14.74 11.04 18.57
C GLY A 312 13.57 10.18 19.01
N LEU A 313 12.76 9.66 18.08
CA LEU A 313 11.64 8.76 18.38
C LEU A 313 12.07 7.30 18.59
N TYR A 314 13.30 6.91 18.21
CA TYR A 314 13.80 5.53 18.28
C TYR A 314 14.92 5.36 19.31
#